data_AF-A0A1R1X3M1-F1
#
_entry.id   AF-A0A1R1X3M1-F1
#
_cell.length_a   1.000
_cell.length_b   1.000
_cell.length_c   1.000
_cell.angle_alpha   90.00
_cell.angle_beta   90.00
_cell.angle_gamma   90.00
#
_symmetry.space_group_name_H-M   'P 1'
#
loop_
_entity.id
_entity.type
_entity.pdbx_description
1 polymer ?
#
loop_
_entity_poly.entity_id
_entity_poly.type
_entity_poly.pdbx_seq_one_letter_code
_entity_poly.pdbx_strand_id
1 'polypeptide(L)'
;MTNPDSSCTDGNKRIISVTHFLPYYATATNDDEEIVWKLEKRKGHSAMYAGIRSIKKLEAKDSTISIVVGCIGNYIDLNNEEQDSFLLSEKNKNSLREILWLNGRMIPVFMDEYTAANHYDGYCKQGILIITSI
;
A
#
# COMPACT_ATOMS: atom_id res chain seq x y z
N MET A 1 29.90 22.04 35.88
CA MET A 1 29.52 21.81 34.47
C MET A 1 28.57 20.64 34.44
N THR A 2 27.28 20.93 34.53
CA THR A 2 26.20 19.94 34.45
C THR A 2 25.90 19.71 32.97
N ASN A 3 26.01 18.47 32.50
CA ASN A 3 25.55 18.07 31.17
C ASN A 3 24.07 18.47 31.02
N PRO A 4 23.67 19.15 29.94
CA PRO A 4 22.27 19.30 29.64
C PRO A 4 21.73 17.92 29.25
N ASP A 5 20.72 17.47 29.98
CA ASP A 5 19.91 16.31 29.60
C ASP A 5 19.49 16.45 28.14
N SER A 6 20.00 15.56 27.29
CA SER A 6 19.51 15.37 25.94
C SER A 6 18.15 14.68 26.01
N SER A 7 17.13 15.38 26.51
CA SER A 7 15.74 15.03 26.25
C SER A 7 15.43 15.44 24.80
N CYS A 8 16.01 14.67 23.86
CA CYS A 8 15.46 14.62 22.51
C CYS A 8 14.01 14.17 22.67
N THR A 9 13.09 15.09 22.40
CA THR A 9 11.67 14.84 22.36
C THR A 9 11.44 13.61 21.48
N ASP A 10 10.96 12.51 22.07
CA ASP A 10 10.68 11.25 21.35
C ASP A 10 9.48 11.50 20.42
N GLY A 11 9.75 12.12 19.28
CA GLY A 11 8.78 12.33 18.23
C GLY A 11 8.31 10.96 17.75
N ASN A 12 7.00 10.82 17.54
CA ASN A 12 6.35 9.57 17.14
C ASN A 12 7.21 8.76 16.15
N LYS A 13 7.68 7.58 16.58
CA LYS A 13 8.51 6.68 15.76
C LYS A 13 7.72 6.28 14.51
N ARG A 14 8.31 6.38 13.32
CA ARG A 14 7.61 6.05 12.06
C ARG A 14 8.16 4.76 11.45
N ILE A 15 7.27 3.86 11.08
CA ILE A 15 7.59 2.63 10.34
C ILE A 15 6.90 2.71 8.98
N ILE A 16 7.67 2.62 7.91
CA ILE A 16 7.16 2.59 6.53
C ILE A 16 7.36 1.18 5.98
N SER A 17 6.25 0.46 5.80
CA SER A 17 6.25 -0.87 5.18
C SER A 17 6.03 -0.72 3.67
N VAL A 18 7.05 -1.00 2.87
CA VAL A 18 6.95 -0.98 1.41
C VAL A 18 6.67 -2.40 0.91
N THR A 19 5.63 -2.56 0.12
CA THR A 19 5.15 -3.84 -0.40
C THR A 19 4.95 -3.76 -1.91
N HIS A 20 5.03 -4.88 -2.61
CA HIS A 20 4.74 -4.91 -4.03
C HIS A 20 3.27 -4.52 -4.30
N PHE A 21 2.34 -5.17 -3.60
CA PHE A 21 0.92 -4.80 -3.61
C PHE A 21 0.41 -4.49 -2.20
N LEU A 22 -0.45 -3.47 -2.13
CA LEU A 22 -1.27 -3.20 -0.94
C LEU A 22 -2.17 -4.41 -0.61
N PRO A 23 -2.57 -4.57 0.67
CA PRO A 23 -3.38 -5.70 1.13
C PRO A 23 -4.84 -5.68 0.66
N TYR A 24 -5.19 -4.81 -0.28
CA TYR A 24 -6.55 -4.62 -0.77
C TYR A 24 -6.63 -4.60 -2.31
N TYR A 25 -7.78 -5.00 -2.81
CA TYR A 25 -8.32 -4.65 -4.13
C TYR A 25 -9.28 -3.47 -3.95
N ALA A 26 -9.36 -2.62 -4.96
CA ALA A 26 -10.35 -1.54 -5.03
C ALA A 26 -11.49 -1.94 -5.98
N THR A 27 -12.72 -1.72 -5.56
CA THR A 27 -13.93 -1.92 -6.37
C THR A 27 -14.72 -0.64 -6.39
N ALA A 28 -15.07 -0.15 -7.57
CA ALA A 28 -15.94 1.00 -7.75
C ALA A 28 -17.39 0.63 -7.37
N THR A 29 -18.09 1.50 -6.64
CA THR A 29 -19.49 1.30 -6.28
C THR A 29 -20.46 2.22 -7.03
N ASN A 30 -19.94 3.12 -7.86
CA ASN A 30 -20.66 4.05 -8.72
C ASN A 30 -19.82 4.38 -9.96
N ASP A 31 -20.44 5.07 -10.94
CA ASP A 31 -19.80 5.57 -12.17
C ASP A 31 -19.85 7.10 -12.25
N ASP A 32 -19.96 7.75 -11.08
CA ASP A 32 -20.00 9.21 -11.01
C ASP A 32 -18.61 9.79 -11.31
N GLU A 33 -18.53 11.11 -11.49
CA GLU A 33 -17.25 11.79 -11.64
C GLU A 33 -16.27 11.52 -10.49
N GLU A 34 -16.80 11.24 -9.30
CA GLU A 34 -16.04 10.84 -8.12
C GLU A 34 -16.45 9.44 -7.69
N ILE A 35 -15.55 8.49 -7.90
CA ILE A 35 -15.79 7.09 -7.58
C ILE A 35 -15.74 6.88 -6.07
N VAL A 36 -16.75 6.21 -5.54
CA VAL A 36 -16.80 5.66 -4.20
C VAL A 36 -16.23 4.24 -4.23
N TRP A 37 -15.32 3.97 -3.29
CA TRP A 37 -14.53 2.74 -3.30
C TRP A 37 -14.93 1.78 -2.19
N LYS A 38 -15.07 0.51 -2.56
CA LYS A 38 -15.07 -0.62 -1.64
C LYS A 38 -13.69 -1.28 -1.67
N LEU A 39 -13.12 -1.52 -0.48
CA LEU A 39 -11.82 -2.18 -0.34
C LEU A 39 -12.00 -3.64 0.11
N GLU A 40 -11.48 -4.58 -0.68
CA GLU A 40 -11.55 -6.01 -0.38
C GLU A 40 -10.18 -6.61 -0.15
N LYS A 41 -10.02 -7.48 0.86
CA LYS A 41 -8.71 -8.02 1.22
C LYS A 41 -8.13 -8.87 0.09
N ARG A 42 -6.88 -8.59 -0.28
CA ARG A 42 -6.14 -9.37 -1.26
C ARG A 42 -5.86 -10.78 -0.72
N LYS A 43 -6.03 -11.78 -1.57
CA LYS A 43 -5.65 -13.18 -1.28
C LYS A 43 -4.14 -13.37 -1.53
N GLY A 44 -3.52 -14.28 -0.79
CA GLY A 44 -2.06 -14.50 -0.84
C GLY A 44 -1.27 -13.58 0.09
N HIS A 45 0.02 -13.86 0.26
CA HIS A 45 0.95 -13.11 1.14
C HIS A 45 0.45 -12.91 2.59
N SER A 46 -0.29 -13.89 3.11
CA SER A 46 -0.95 -13.82 4.43
C SER A 46 0.04 -13.54 5.57
N ALA A 47 1.25 -14.11 5.50
CA ALA A 47 2.33 -13.89 6.46
C ALA A 47 2.80 -12.42 6.46
N MET A 48 3.05 -11.83 5.29
CA MET A 48 3.45 -10.43 5.15
C MET A 48 2.37 -9.51 5.70
N TYR A 49 1.10 -9.73 5.30
CA TYR A 49 -0.01 -8.93 5.80
C TYR A 49 -0.25 -9.13 7.31
N ALA A 50 0.04 -10.31 7.86
CA ALA A 50 -0.01 -10.53 9.30
C ALA A 50 1.08 -9.73 10.03
N GLY A 51 2.30 -9.66 9.48
CA GLY A 51 3.38 -8.82 10.01
C GLY A 51 3.05 -7.33 10.00
N ILE A 52 2.50 -6.82 8.90
CA ILE A 52 2.06 -5.41 8.82
C ILE A 52 0.98 -5.13 9.87
N ARG A 53 0.02 -6.06 10.05
CA ARG A 53 -1.00 -5.94 11.10
C ARG A 53 -0.41 -5.99 12.51
N SER A 54 0.63 -6.79 12.76
CA SER A 54 1.27 -6.83 14.08
C SER A 54 2.04 -5.55 14.37
N ILE A 55 2.69 -4.96 13.37
CA ILE A 55 3.35 -3.64 13.48
C ILE A 55 2.33 -2.56 13.81
N LYS A 56 1.17 -2.53 13.13
CA LYS A 56 0.08 -1.60 13.47
C LYS A 56 -0.40 -1.72 14.92
N LYS A 57 -0.31 -2.89 15.55
CA LYS A 57 -0.67 -3.04 16.98
C LYS A 57 0.34 -2.35 17.91
N LEU A 58 1.55 -2.06 17.46
CA LEU A 58 2.56 -1.33 18.24
C LEU A 58 2.22 0.16 18.36
N GLU A 59 1.42 0.71 17.45
CA GLU A 59 0.96 2.11 17.52
C GLU A 59 0.20 2.39 18.83
N ALA A 60 -0.52 1.40 19.36
CA ALA A 60 -1.23 1.49 20.63
C ALA A 60 -0.30 1.43 21.86
N LYS A 61 0.98 1.09 21.69
CA LYS A 61 1.92 0.81 22.80
C LYS A 61 3.08 1.80 22.91
N ASP A 62 3.61 2.30 21.81
CA ASP A 62 4.88 3.05 21.80
C ASP A 62 4.87 4.24 20.83
N SER A 63 3.75 4.99 20.80
CA SER A 63 3.54 6.21 19.97
C SER A 63 4.03 6.08 18.52
N THR A 64 4.01 4.85 17.99
CA THR A 64 4.56 4.51 16.68
C THR A 64 3.50 4.81 15.63
N ILE A 65 3.90 5.26 14.45
CA ILE A 65 3.04 5.48 13.28
C ILE A 65 3.49 4.53 12.19
N SER A 66 2.61 3.62 11.79
CA SER A 66 2.80 2.70 10.68
C SER A 66 2.15 3.24 9.42
N ILE A 67 2.93 3.34 8.35
CA ILE A 67 2.47 3.69 7.00
C ILE A 67 2.77 2.49 6.09
N VAL A 68 1.85 2.18 5.18
CA VAL A 68 2.03 1.09 4.22
C VAL A 68 2.03 1.68 2.81
N VAL A 69 3.05 1.37 2.02
CA VAL A 69 3.18 1.83 0.63
C VAL A 69 3.17 0.61 -0.27
N GLY A 70 2.47 0.68 -1.39
CA GLY A 70 2.49 -0.38 -2.39
C GLY A 70 1.60 -0.08 -3.58
N CYS A 71 1.71 -0.90 -4.62
CA CYS A 71 0.84 -0.79 -5.78
C CYS A 71 -0.60 -1.20 -5.41
N ILE A 72 -1.60 -0.49 -5.91
CA ILE A 72 -3.00 -0.93 -5.78
C ILE A 72 -3.37 -1.96 -6.86
N GLY A 73 -2.72 -1.89 -8.02
CA GLY A 73 -3.00 -2.71 -9.20
C GLY A 73 -4.28 -2.29 -9.91
N ASN A 74 -4.90 -3.20 -10.64
CA ASN A 74 -6.19 -2.96 -11.27
C ASN A 74 -7.30 -2.77 -10.23
N TYR A 75 -8.33 -2.02 -10.60
CA TYR A 75 -9.57 -1.92 -9.84
C TYR A 75 -10.70 -2.65 -10.59
N ILE A 76 -11.73 -3.06 -9.85
CA ILE A 76 -12.93 -3.67 -10.41
C ILE A 76 -13.98 -2.58 -10.62
N ASP A 77 -14.49 -2.43 -11.83
CA ASP A 77 -15.56 -1.47 -12.14
C ASP A 77 -16.97 -2.04 -11.79
N LEU A 78 -18.01 -1.27 -12.12
CA LEU A 78 -19.40 -1.67 -11.90
C LEU A 78 -19.86 -2.86 -12.74
N ASN A 79 -19.21 -3.09 -13.89
CA ASN A 79 -19.48 -4.24 -14.76
C ASN A 79 -18.74 -5.49 -14.28
N ASN A 80 -18.02 -5.39 -13.16
CA ASN A 80 -17.17 -6.43 -12.61
C ASN A 80 -15.99 -6.77 -13.55
N GLU A 81 -15.50 -5.79 -14.29
CA GLU A 81 -14.33 -5.88 -15.17
C GLU A 81 -13.11 -5.23 -14.51
N GLU A 82 -11.92 -5.75 -14.83
CA GLU A 82 -10.66 -5.16 -14.37
C GLU A 82 -10.27 -3.97 -15.23
N GLN A 83 -10.00 -2.84 -14.57
CA GLN A 83 -9.58 -1.59 -15.18
C GLN A 83 -8.24 -1.13 -14.58
N ASP A 84 -7.39 -0.51 -15.40
CA ASP A 84 -6.10 0.01 -14.96
C ASP A 84 -6.29 1.24 -14.05
N SER A 85 -5.83 1.15 -12.81
CA SER A 85 -5.90 2.27 -11.86
C SER A 85 -4.95 3.42 -12.22
N PHE A 86 -3.95 3.19 -13.07
CA PHE A 86 -3.07 4.24 -13.58
C PHE A 86 -3.83 5.23 -14.47
N LEU A 87 -4.84 4.76 -15.19
CA LEU A 87 -5.66 5.55 -16.11
C LEU A 87 -6.79 6.32 -15.41
N LEU A 88 -6.98 6.12 -14.10
CA LEU A 88 -7.93 6.92 -13.32
C LEU A 88 -7.61 8.41 -13.43
N SER A 89 -8.67 9.22 -13.47
CA SER A 89 -8.55 10.68 -13.32
C SER A 89 -7.86 11.02 -11.99
N GLU A 90 -7.17 12.15 -11.91
CA GLU A 90 -6.54 12.55 -10.63
C GLU A 90 -7.56 12.75 -9.51
N LYS A 91 -8.81 13.13 -9.83
CA LYS A 91 -9.93 13.18 -8.87
C LYS A 91 -10.18 11.80 -8.25
N ASN A 92 -10.29 10.77 -9.08
CA ASN A 92 -10.52 9.40 -8.61
C ASN A 92 -9.29 8.76 -7.95
N LYS A 93 -8.06 9.12 -8.37
CA LYS A 93 -6.84 8.73 -7.64
C LYS A 93 -6.80 9.36 -6.26
N ASN A 94 -7.26 10.60 -6.11
CA ASN A 94 -7.33 11.27 -4.82
C ASN A 94 -8.39 10.63 -3.91
N SER A 95 -9.60 10.36 -4.41
CA SER A 95 -10.62 9.65 -3.60
C SER A 95 -10.12 8.26 -3.16
N LEU A 96 -9.35 7.56 -4.01
CA LEU A 96 -8.74 6.28 -3.66
C LEU A 96 -7.62 6.43 -2.61
N ARG A 97 -6.79 7.47 -2.70
CA ARG A 97 -5.77 7.79 -1.68
C ARG A 97 -6.43 8.07 -0.32
N GLU A 98 -7.54 8.80 -0.31
CA GLU A 98 -8.26 9.15 0.92
C GLU A 98 -8.82 7.91 1.62
N ILE A 99 -9.55 7.05 0.91
CA ILE A 99 -10.10 5.84 1.53
C ILE A 99 -9.00 4.88 2.03
N LEU A 100 -7.88 4.78 1.31
CA LEU A 100 -6.72 3.97 1.71
C LEU A 100 -6.00 4.54 2.93
N TRP A 101 -5.93 5.87 3.03
CA TRP A 101 -5.39 6.55 4.20
C TRP A 101 -6.27 6.31 5.44
N LEU A 102 -7.60 6.39 5.27
CA LEU A 102 -8.56 6.08 6.33
C LEU A 102 -8.54 4.60 6.72
N ASN A 103 -8.27 3.68 5.77
CA ASN A 103 -8.12 2.23 6.03
C ASN A 103 -6.76 1.85 6.66
N GLY A 104 -6.07 2.82 7.25
CA GLY A 104 -4.87 2.62 8.06
C GLY A 104 -3.60 3.03 7.35
N ARG A 105 -3.55 4.30 6.93
CA ARG A 105 -2.36 5.01 6.45
C ARG A 105 -1.68 4.28 5.29
N MET A 106 -2.47 3.86 4.31
CA MET A 106 -1.96 3.23 3.11
C MET A 106 -1.81 4.27 1.99
N ILE A 107 -0.68 4.21 1.28
CA ILE A 107 -0.36 5.10 0.18
C ILE A 107 -0.27 4.25 -1.10
N PRO A 108 -1.22 4.41 -2.05
CA PRO A 108 -1.16 3.72 -3.32
C PRO A 108 -0.06 4.30 -4.21
N VAL A 109 0.69 3.41 -4.85
CA VAL A 109 1.52 3.72 -6.00
C VAL A 109 0.73 3.33 -7.25
N PHE A 110 0.51 4.28 -8.14
CA PHE A 110 -0.12 4.05 -9.44
C PHE A 110 0.98 3.84 -10.47
N MET A 111 0.96 2.71 -11.16
CA MET A 111 1.94 2.37 -12.19
C MET A 111 1.20 1.74 -13.36
N ASP A 112 1.62 2.06 -14.57
CA ASP A 112 1.11 1.40 -15.76
C ASP A 112 1.52 -0.08 -15.79
N GLU A 113 0.69 -0.89 -16.45
CA GLU A 113 0.89 -2.34 -16.53
C GLU A 113 2.22 -2.73 -17.18
N TYR A 114 2.73 -1.95 -18.14
CA TYR A 114 4.01 -2.20 -18.80
C TYR A 114 5.19 -2.01 -17.85
N THR A 115 5.21 -0.93 -17.07
CA THR A 115 6.21 -0.70 -16.02
C THR A 115 6.07 -1.75 -14.91
N ALA A 116 4.87 -2.11 -14.50
CA ALA A 116 4.66 -3.13 -13.47
C ALA A 116 5.14 -4.54 -13.90
N ALA A 117 4.81 -4.95 -15.12
CA ALA A 117 5.17 -6.26 -15.67
C ALA A 117 6.68 -6.39 -15.91
N ASN A 118 7.32 -5.38 -16.52
CA ASN A 118 8.76 -5.45 -16.80
C ASN A 118 9.62 -5.46 -15.53
N HIS A 119 9.19 -4.78 -14.46
CA HIS A 119 9.92 -4.77 -13.19
C HIS A 119 9.66 -6.04 -12.34
N TYR A 120 8.42 -6.53 -12.26
CA TYR A 120 8.12 -7.70 -11.42
C TYR A 120 8.44 -9.03 -12.11
N ASP A 121 8.00 -9.24 -13.36
CA ASP A 121 8.21 -10.50 -14.07
C ASP A 121 9.62 -10.58 -14.67
N GLY A 122 10.19 -9.45 -15.13
CA GLY A 122 11.53 -9.41 -15.72
C GLY A 122 12.70 -9.44 -14.72
N TYR A 123 12.57 -8.79 -13.55
CA TYR A 123 13.68 -8.69 -12.58
C TYR A 123 13.42 -9.46 -11.28
N CYS A 124 12.24 -9.29 -10.65
CA CYS A 124 11.95 -9.93 -9.36
C CYS A 124 11.70 -11.45 -9.47
N LYS A 125 11.01 -11.92 -10.51
CA LYS A 125 10.80 -13.37 -10.73
C LYS A 125 11.95 -14.04 -11.49
N GLN A 126 12.52 -13.39 -12.50
CA GLN A 126 13.55 -14.00 -13.34
C GLN A 126 14.99 -13.75 -12.84
N GLY A 127 15.29 -12.61 -12.22
CA GLY A 127 16.65 -12.27 -11.77
C GLY A 127 16.96 -12.67 -10.32
N ILE A 128 16.08 -12.33 -9.37
CA ILE A 128 16.34 -12.55 -7.93
C ILE A 128 16.08 -14.01 -7.50
N LEU A 129 15.12 -14.70 -8.11
CA LEU A 129 14.73 -16.07 -7.73
C LEU A 129 15.76 -17.13 -8.17
N ILE A 130 16.60 -16.83 -9.16
CA ILE A 130 17.69 -17.73 -9.60
C ILE A 130 18.90 -17.62 -8.67
N ILE A 131 19.17 -16.45 -8.08
CA ILE A 131 20.37 -16.22 -7.26
C ILE A 131 20.24 -16.81 -5.85
N THR A 132 19.02 -17.11 -5.38
CA THR A 132 18.78 -17.77 -4.08
C THR A 132 18.76 -19.30 -4.14
N SER A 133 19.06 -19.90 -5.29
CA SER A 133 19.11 -21.36 -5.49
C SER A 133 20.53 -21.91 -5.75
N ILE A 134 21.58 -21.20 -5.32
CA ILE A 134 22.97 -21.68 -5.35
C ILE A 134 23.42 -22.06 -3.94
#